data_AF-A0A943FCI2-F1
#
_entry.id   AF-A0A943FCI2-F1
#
_cell.length_a   1.000
_cell.length_b   1.000
_cell.length_c   1.000
_cell.angle_alpha   90.00
_cell.angle_beta   90.00
_cell.angle_gamma   90.00
#
_symmetry.space_group_name_H-M   'P 1'
#
loop_
_entity.id
_entity.type
_entity.pdbx_description
1 polymer ?
#
loop_
_entity_poly.entity_id
_entity_poly.type
_entity_poly.pdbx_seq_one_letter_code
_entity_poly.pdbx_strand_id
1 'polypeptide(L)' 'MYYPRLKDLREDNDLKQKEIAAFLGIDQRVYSNYETGKREIPVHLLLKLAEYYHTSTDYILGLTDDPYTERSK' A
#
# COMPACT_ATOMS: atom_id res chain seq x y z
N MET A 1 5.00 11.73 5.49
CA MET A 1 6.07 10.74 5.19
C MET A 1 5.87 10.18 3.77
N TYR A 2 6.91 9.75 3.05
CA TYR A 2 6.79 9.20 1.68
C TYR A 2 7.15 7.70 1.66
N TYR A 3 6.26 6.88 1.11
CA TYR A 3 6.41 5.42 1.04
C TYR A 3 6.34 4.97 -0.44
N PRO A 4 7.50 4.79 -1.13
CA PRO A 4 7.52 4.51 -2.57
C PRO A 4 6.81 3.21 -2.94
N ARG A 5 6.86 2.21 -2.05
CA ARG A 5 6.32 0.87 -2.28
C ARG A 5 4.81 0.80 -2.46
N LEU A 6 4.05 1.82 -2.05
CA LEU A 6 2.61 1.91 -2.38
C LEU A 6 2.39 1.97 -3.88
N LYS A 7 3.22 2.77 -4.56
CA LYS A 7 3.17 2.92 -6.02
C LYS A 7 3.76 1.71 -6.70
N ASP A 8 4.91 1.23 -6.24
CA ASP A 8 5.62 0.09 -6.83
C ASP A 8 4.74 -1.17 -6.81
N LEU A 9 4.16 -1.53 -5.66
CA LEU A 9 3.24 -2.67 -5.54
C LEU A 9 2.03 -2.56 -6.47
N ARG A 10 1.50 -1.35 -6.66
CA ARG A 10 0.39 -1.15 -7.59
C ARG A 10 0.82 -1.40 -9.03
N GLU A 11 1.97 -0.86 -9.43
CA GLU A 11 2.48 -0.95 -10.80
C GLU A 11 2.94 -2.37 -11.14
N ASP A 12 3.56 -3.08 -10.19
CA ASP A 12 3.95 -4.49 -10.33
C ASP A 12 2.75 -5.43 -10.51
N ASN A 13 1.56 -5.00 -10.06
CA ASN A 13 0.31 -5.74 -10.23
C ASN A 13 -0.54 -5.24 -11.41
N ASP A 14 -0.01 -4.36 -12.26
CA ASP A 14 -0.72 -3.75 -13.41
C ASP A 14 -2.02 -3.01 -13.04
N LEU A 15 -2.13 -2.51 -11.80
CA LEU A 15 -3.34 -1.87 -11.28
C LEU A 15 -3.34 -0.35 -11.51
N LYS A 16 -4.53 0.20 -11.75
CA LYS A 16 -4.77 1.64 -11.78
C LYS A 16 -5.08 2.14 -10.37
N GLN A 17 -4.74 3.39 -10.08
CA GLN A 17 -5.05 4.03 -8.79
C GLN A 17 -6.55 3.95 -8.42
N LYS A 18 -7.44 3.99 -9.42
CA LYS A 18 -8.89 3.85 -9.22
C LYS A 18 -9.31 2.46 -8.70
N GLU A 19 -8.56 1.42 -9.01
CA GLU A 19 -8.88 0.03 -8.64
C GLU A 19 -8.55 -0.19 -7.17
N ILE A 20 -7.37 0.25 -6.73
CA ILE A 20 -7.00 0.22 -5.31
C ILE A 20 -7.88 1.16 -4.48
N ALA A 21 -8.20 2.34 -5.00
CA ALA A 21 -9.11 3.25 -4.31
C ALA A 21 -10.50 2.63 -4.11
N ALA A 22 -11.03 1.93 -5.13
CA ALA A 22 -12.28 1.20 -5.02
C ALA A 22 -12.21 0.07 -3.97
N PHE A 23 -11.13 -0.71 -3.96
CA PHE A 23 -10.89 -1.75 -2.95
C PHE A 23 -10.85 -1.17 -1.52
N LEU A 24 -10.20 -0.01 -1.34
CA LEU A 24 -10.10 0.66 -0.05
C LEU A 24 -11.38 1.44 0.34
N GLY A 25 -12.33 1.63 -0.58
CA GLY A 25 -13.54 2.41 -0.35
C GLY A 25 -13.29 3.92 -0.26
N ILE A 26 -12.32 4.44 -1.01
CA ILE A 26 -11.91 5.86 -1.02
C ILE A 26 -11.92 6.44 -2.43
N ASP A 27 -11.83 7.76 -2.53
CA ASP A 27 -11.65 8.44 -3.82
C ASP A 27 -10.25 8.21 -4.40
N GLN A 28 -10.15 8.10 -5.72
CA GLN A 28 -8.87 7.87 -6.42
C GLN A 28 -7.82 8.95 -6.13
N ARG A 29 -8.23 10.21 -5.94
CA ARG A 29 -7.32 11.32 -5.59
C ARG A 29 -6.76 11.14 -4.18
N VAL A 30 -7.54 10.57 -3.26
CA VAL A 30 -7.07 10.26 -1.90
C VAL A 30 -5.96 9.21 -1.97
N TYR A 31 -6.14 8.15 -2.75
CA TYR A 31 -5.10 7.15 -2.96
C TYR A 31 -3.85 7.74 -3.63
N SER A 32 -4.03 8.59 -4.65
CA SER A 32 -2.94 9.33 -5.30
C SER A 32 -2.14 10.20 -4.31
N ASN A 33 -2.81 10.81 -3.33
CA ASN A 33 -2.13 11.59 -2.28
C ASN A 33 -1.29 10.70 -1.35
N TYR A 34 -1.67 9.45 -1.13
CA TYR A 34 -0.84 8.49 -0.39
C TYR A 34 0.41 8.12 -1.18
N GLU A 35 0.27 7.76 -2.46
CA GLU A 35 1.41 7.41 -3.33
C GLU A 35 2.39 8.57 -3.53
N THR A 36 1.93 9.81 -3.42
CA THR A 36 2.78 11.00 -3.59
C THR A 36 3.26 11.61 -2.27
N GLY A 37 2.92 10.99 -1.13
CA GLY A 37 3.29 11.48 0.21
C GLY A 37 2.63 12.80 0.63
N LYS A 38 1.67 13.31 -0.16
CA LYS A 38 0.89 14.52 0.17
C LYS A 38 -0.03 14.31 1.37
N ARG A 39 -0.42 13.06 1.62
CA ARG A 39 -1.22 12.65 2.78
C ARG A 39 -0.67 11.35 3.34
N GLU A 40 -0.67 11.22 4.65
CA GLU A 40 -0.32 9.95 5.30
C GLU A 40 -1.44 8.93 5.18
N ILE A 41 -1.06 7.68 4.96
CA ILE A 41 -2.00 6.57 4.89
C ILE A 41 -2.43 6.18 6.31
N PRO A 42 -3.74 6.10 6.60
CA PRO A 42 -4.22 5.57 7.87
C PRO A 42 -3.82 4.10 8.05
N VAL A 43 -3.47 3.72 9.28
CA VAL A 43 -3.01 2.35 9.62
C VAL A 43 -3.98 1.26 9.14
N HIS A 44 -5.29 1.47 9.27
CA HIS A 44 -6.28 0.47 8.84
C HIS A 44 -6.29 0.25 7.31
N LEU A 45 -5.96 1.27 6.50
CA LEU A 45 -5.82 1.10 5.05
C LEU A 45 -4.49 0.46 4.69
N LEU A 46 -3.43 0.77 5.43
CA LEU A 46 -2.13 0.12 5.29
C LEU A 46 -2.23 -1.39 5.53
N LEU A 47 -2.97 -1.81 6.57
CA LEU A 47 -3.23 -3.22 6.86
C LEU A 47 -3.98 -3.91 5.70
N LYS A 48 -5.02 -3.27 5.15
CA LYS A 48 -5.75 -3.80 3.99
C LYS A 48 -4.85 -3.96 2.76
N LEU A 49 -3.93 -3.02 2.52
CA LEU A 49 -2.98 -3.12 1.42
C LEU A 49 -1.97 -4.26 1.63
N ALA A 50 -1.47 -4.42 2.86
CA ALA A 50 -0.59 -5.53 3.19
C ALA A 50 -1.29 -6.89 2.94
N GLU A 51 -2.55 -7.02 3.34
CA GLU A 51 -3.36 -8.21 3.05
C GLU A 51 -3.60 -8.41 1.55
N TYR A 52 -3.96 -7.34 0.83
CA TYR A 52 -4.25 -7.36 -0.61
C TYR A 52 -3.05 -7.79 -1.45
N TYR A 53 -1.87 -7.22 -1.15
CA TYR A 53 -0.63 -7.53 -1.88
C TYR A 53 0.13 -8.73 -1.31
N HIS A 54 -0.45 -9.45 -0.34
CA HIS A 54 0.20 -10.59 0.32
C HIS A 54 1.61 -10.27 0.84
N THR A 55 1.76 -9.09 1.45
CA THR A 55 3.03 -8.58 1.98
C THR A 55 2.86 -8.08 3.42
N SER A 56 3.90 -7.48 3.99
CA SER A 56 3.89 -6.90 5.33
C SER A 56 3.80 -5.37 5.30
N THR A 57 3.36 -4.79 6.42
CA THR A 57 3.43 -3.34 6.60
C THR A 57 4.87 -2.86 6.67
N ASP A 58 5.77 -3.67 7.24
CA ASP A 58 7.20 -3.35 7.31
C ASP A 58 7.80 -3.25 5.92
N TYR A 59 7.36 -4.13 5.00
CA TYR A 59 7.68 -3.99 3.60
C TYR A 59 7.07 -2.71 3.04
N ILE A 60 5.76 -2.45 3.14
CA ILE A 60 5.17 -1.23 2.54
C ILE A 60 5.84 0.06 3.07
N LEU A 61 6.23 0.08 4.34
CA LEU A 61 6.87 1.23 5.01
C LEU A 61 8.38 1.34 4.75
N GLY A 62 9.00 0.36 4.09
CA GLY A 62 10.44 0.36 3.78
C GLY A 62 11.35 0.01 4.97
N LEU A 63 10.83 -0.71 5.97
CA LEU A 63 11.58 -1.16 7.15
C LEU A 63 12.35 -2.46 6.93
N THR A 64 12.01 -3.21 5.88
CA THR A 64 12.68 -4.45 5.46
C THR A 64 12.63 -4.58 3.94
N ASP A 65 13.60 -5.21 3.28
CA ASP A 65 13.49 -5.57 1.86
C ASP A 65 12.78 -6.91 1.62
N ASP A 66 12.49 -7.66 2.69
CA ASP A 66 11.72 -8.91 2.61
C ASP A 66 10.21 -8.60 2.58
N PRO A 67 9.49 -8.88 1.46
CA PRO A 67 8.05 -8.67 1.38
C PRO A 67 7.27 -9.60 2.31
N TYR A 68 7.87 -10.69 2.78
CA TYR A 68 7.25 -11.65 3.66
C TYR A 68 7.82 -11.47 5.07
N THR A 69 7.01 -10.97 5.99
CA THR A 69 7.26 -11.31 7.39
C THR A 69 6.73 -12.72 7.57
N GLU A 70 7.50 -13.62 8.16
CA GLU A 70 6.99 -14.91 8.61
C GLU A 70 5.77 -14.67 9.51
N ARG A 71 4.57 -14.67 8.94
CA ARG A 71 3.34 -14.80 9.72
C ARG A 71 3.34 -16.25 10.18
N SER A 72 4.03 -16.47 11.30
CA SER A 72 3.91 -17.69 12.08
C SER A 72 2.41 -17.99 12.22
N LYS A 73 2.07 -19.23 11.89
CA LYS A 73 0.74 -19.83 11.92
C LYS A 73 -0.13 -19.38 13.08
#